data_AF-A0A964JZK2-F1
#
_entry.id   AF-A0A964JZK2-F1
#
_cell.length_a   1.000
_cell.length_b   1.000
_cell.length_c   1.000
_cell.angle_alpha   90.00
_cell.angle_beta   90.00
_cell.angle_gamma   90.00
#
_symmetry.space_group_name_H-M   'P 1'
#
loop_
_entity.id
_entity.type
_entity.pdbx_description
1 polymer ?
#
loop_
_entity_poly.entity_id
_entity_poly.type
_entity_poly.pdbx_seq_one_letter_code
_entity_poly.pdbx_strand_id
1 'polypeptide(L)' 'TDPRVTYWEPAKWVARLRATMVAGGPVLLRTNMGAGHGGSSGRFNRLDEVAIAYAFALQTVGLVQPVRPVTRA' A
#
# COMPACT_ATOMS: atom_id res chain seq x y z
N THR A 1 8.96 -13.93 0.70
CA THR A 1 7.63 -14.52 0.45
C THR A 1 7.01 -15.04 1.73
N ASP A 2 5.70 -14.86 1.92
CA ASP A 2 4.93 -15.42 3.03
C ASP A 2 4.39 -16.82 2.67
N PRO A 3 4.89 -17.91 3.30
CA PRO A 3 4.40 -19.26 3.06
C PRO A 3 3.16 -19.64 3.87
N ARG A 4 2.75 -18.82 4.86
CA ARG A 4 1.58 -19.10 5.71
C ARG A 4 0.31 -18.60 5.06
N VAL A 5 0.36 -17.37 4.55
CA VAL A 5 -0.72 -16.72 3.81
C VAL A 5 -0.13 -16.20 2.53
N THR A 6 -0.69 -16.66 1.43
CA THR A 6 -0.05 -16.57 0.13
C THR A 6 -0.52 -15.35 -0.64
N TYR A 7 0.34 -14.73 -1.45
CA TYR A 7 0.03 -13.44 -2.07
C TYR A 7 -1.21 -13.46 -2.98
N TRP A 8 -1.62 -14.62 -3.50
CA TRP A 8 -2.76 -14.73 -4.39
C TRP A 8 -4.10 -14.59 -3.68
N GLU A 9 -4.16 -14.85 -2.38
CA GLU A 9 -5.38 -14.69 -1.57
C GLU A 9 -5.81 -13.21 -1.52
N PRO A 10 -4.96 -12.25 -1.08
CA PRO A 10 -5.30 -10.83 -1.15
C PRO A 10 -5.38 -10.31 -2.59
N ALA A 11 -4.65 -10.88 -3.55
CA ALA A 11 -4.79 -10.53 -4.97
C ALA A 11 -6.19 -10.80 -5.51
N LYS A 12 -6.74 -12.00 -5.25
CA LYS A 12 -8.10 -12.37 -5.61
C LYS A 12 -9.13 -11.46 -4.94
N TRP A 13 -8.93 -11.13 -3.67
CA TRP A 13 -9.81 -10.24 -2.93
C TRP A 13 -9.84 -8.83 -3.53
N VAL A 14 -8.68 -8.24 -3.80
CA VAL A 14 -8.58 -6.90 -4.39
C VAL A 14 -9.16 -6.86 -5.81
N ALA A 15 -8.96 -7.91 -6.60
CA ALA A 15 -9.60 -8.02 -7.91
C ALA A 15 -11.13 -8.01 -7.80
N ARG A 16 -11.69 -8.77 -6.84
CA ARG A 16 -13.13 -8.77 -6.57
C ARG A 16 -13.62 -7.40 -6.12
N LEU A 17 -12.95 -6.76 -5.16
CA LEU A 17 -13.33 -5.43 -4.69
C LEU A 17 -13.39 -4.41 -5.83
N ARG A 18 -12.38 -4.39 -6.71
CA ARG A 18 -12.36 -3.50 -7.87
C ARG A 18 -13.50 -3.78 -8.85
N ALA A 19 -13.85 -5.05 -9.05
CA ALA A 19 -14.94 -5.44 -9.95
C ALA A 19 -16.34 -5.12 -9.39
N THR A 20 -16.52 -5.12 -8.07
CA THR A 20 -17.84 -4.97 -7.42
C THR A 20 -18.09 -3.61 -6.76
N MET A 21 -17.10 -2.71 -6.75
CA MET A 21 -17.22 -1.41 -6.09
C MET A 21 -18.19 -0.49 -6.82
N VAL A 22 -19.13 0.12 -6.08
CA VAL A 22 -20.12 1.07 -6.64
C VAL A 22 -19.70 2.53 -6.42
N ALA A 23 -19.23 2.87 -5.21
CA ALA A 23 -18.93 4.26 -4.83
C ALA A 23 -17.63 4.81 -5.43
N GLY A 24 -16.82 3.96 -6.07
CA GLY A 24 -15.50 4.34 -6.59
C GLY A 24 -14.48 4.71 -5.51
N GLY A 25 -13.25 4.97 -5.92
CA GLY A 25 -12.13 5.28 -5.02
C GLY A 25 -10.95 4.31 -5.18
N PRO A 26 -9.80 4.61 -4.56
CA PRO A 26 -8.60 3.84 -4.77
C PRO A 26 -8.64 2.52 -3.98
N VAL A 27 -8.49 1.40 -4.68
CA VAL A 27 -8.28 0.07 -4.09
C VAL A 27 -6.92 -0.44 -4.53
N LEU A 28 -5.94 -0.45 -3.63
CA LEU A 28 -4.56 -0.81 -3.92
C LEU A 28 -4.16 -2.10 -3.20
N LEU A 29 -3.36 -2.93 -3.88
CA LEU A 29 -2.64 -4.04 -3.27
C LEU A 29 -1.15 -3.77 -3.41
N ARG A 30 -0.47 -3.66 -2.27
CA ARG A 30 0.98 -3.66 -2.21
C ARG A 30 1.45 -4.95 -1.57
N THR A 31 2.26 -5.71 -2.31
CA THR A 31 2.86 -6.95 -1.81
C THR A 31 4.37 -6.81 -1.77
N ASN A 32 4.95 -7.01 -0.59
CA ASN A 32 6.40 -7.11 -0.44
C ASN A 32 6.84 -8.56 -0.67
N MET A 33 7.28 -8.87 -1.90
CA MET A 33 7.70 -10.23 -2.26
C MET A 33 8.98 -10.68 -1.54
N GLY A 34 9.79 -9.75 -1.03
CA GLY A 34 11.00 -10.02 -0.25
C GLY A 34 10.73 -10.33 1.23
N ALA A 35 9.52 -10.04 1.73
CA ALA A 35 9.15 -10.25 3.12
C ALA A 35 8.38 -11.56 3.36
N GLY A 36 8.40 -12.07 4.60
CA GLY A 36 7.55 -13.16 5.07
C GLY A 36 6.33 -12.66 5.85
N HIS A 37 5.65 -13.55 6.57
CA HIS A 37 4.42 -13.22 7.32
C HIS A 37 4.56 -12.04 8.29
N GLY A 38 5.73 -11.90 8.93
CA GLY A 38 6.01 -10.82 9.88
C GLY A 38 6.44 -9.49 9.25
N GLY A 39 6.50 -9.40 7.92
CA GLY A 39 7.08 -8.28 7.18
C GLY A 39 8.60 -8.40 7.01
N SER A 40 9.23 -7.31 6.59
CA SER A 40 10.69 -7.21 6.42
C SER A 40 11.41 -7.39 7.76
N SER A 41 12.54 -8.11 7.75
CA SER A 41 13.33 -8.44 8.97
C SER A 41 14.24 -7.31 9.47
N GLY A 42 14.49 -6.28 8.65
CA GLY A 42 15.33 -5.14 9.03
C GLY A 42 14.67 -4.28 10.11
N ARG A 43 15.46 -3.84 11.10
CA ARG A 43 15.00 -3.04 12.25
C ARG A 43 14.14 -1.84 11.85
N PHE A 44 14.52 -1.15 10.77
CA PHE A 44 13.84 0.04 10.28
C PHE A 44 12.99 -0.19 9.04
N ASN A 45 13.11 -1.33 8.35
CA ASN A 45 12.38 -1.60 7.10
C ASN A 45 10.85 -1.64 7.30
N ARG A 46 10.39 -1.90 8.53
CA ARG A 46 8.96 -1.78 8.87
C ARG A 46 8.46 -0.33 8.74
N LEU A 47 9.31 0.66 8.96
CA LEU A 47 8.92 2.08 8.87
C LEU A 47 8.54 2.44 7.43
N ASP A 48 9.16 1.84 6.42
CA ASP A 48 8.80 2.07 5.02
C ASP A 48 7.39 1.56 4.71
N GLU A 49 7.04 0.35 5.18
CA GLU A 49 5.70 -0.21 5.00
C GLU A 49 4.65 0.62 5.77
N VAL A 50 4.98 1.11 6.96
CA VAL A 50 4.12 2.03 7.73
C VAL A 50 3.95 3.36 6.99
N ALA A 51 5.03 3.95 6.49
CA ALA A 51 5.00 5.22 5.77
C ALA A 51 4.10 5.14 4.53
N ILE A 52 4.15 4.04 3.78
CA ILE A 52 3.28 3.83 2.61
C ILE A 52 1.81 3.75 3.04
N ALA A 53 1.49 3.01 4.11
CA ALA A 53 0.12 2.90 4.60
C ALA A 53 -0.43 4.26 5.06
N TYR A 54 0.37 5.06 5.78
CA TYR A 54 -0.02 6.41 6.20
C TYR A 54 -0.13 7.38 5.03
N ALA A 55 0.78 7.33 4.05
CA ALA A 55 0.70 8.16 2.86
C ALA A 55 -0.59 7.88 2.08
N PHE A 56 -0.96 6.61 1.92
CA PHE A 56 -2.22 6.22 1.30
C PHE A 56 -3.43 6.72 2.09
N ALA A 57 -3.43 6.55 3.42
CA ALA A 57 -4.52 7.04 4.28
C ALA A 57 -4.69 8.56 4.21
N LEU A 58 -3.59 9.33 4.28
CA LEU A 58 -3.63 10.78 4.15
C LEU A 58 -4.12 11.21 2.76
N GLN A 59 -3.71 10.49 1.70
CA GLN A 59 -4.15 10.77 0.35
C GLN A 59 -5.66 10.54 0.19
N THR A 60 -6.19 9.45 0.76
CA THR A 60 -7.61 9.11 0.64
C THR A 60 -8.52 10.08 1.39
N VAL A 61 -8.05 10.71 2.46
CA VAL A 61 -8.79 11.74 3.21
C VAL A 61 -8.47 13.18 2.78
N GLY A 62 -7.68 13.37 1.71
CA GLY A 62 -7.37 14.70 1.16
C GLY A 62 -6.42 15.55 2.01
N LEU A 63 -5.61 14.94 2.86
CA LEU A 63 -4.64 15.63 3.73
C LEU A 63 -3.22 15.70 3.14
N VAL A 64 -3.00 15.17 1.94
CA VAL A 64 -1.72 15.29 1.23
C VAL A 64 -1.64 16.65 0.56
N GLN A 65 -0.64 17.45 0.93
CA GLN A 65 -0.33 18.68 0.21
C GLN A 65 0.24 18.36 -1.18
N PRO A 66 -0.11 19.12 -2.23
CA PRO A 66 0.53 18.98 -3.52
C PRO A 66 2.03 19.26 -3.38
N VAL A 67 2.86 18.37 -3.93
CA VAL A 67 4.30 18.62 -4.03
C VAL A 67 4.49 19.84 -4.92
N ARG A 68 4.89 20.98 -4.32
CA ARG A 68 5.22 22.17 -5.11
C ARG A 68 6.47 21.86 -5.93
N PRO A 69 6.48 22.14 -7.24
CA PRO A 69 7.69 22.05 -8.03
C PRO A 69 8.75 22.95 -7.40
N VAL A 70 9.94 22.40 -7.16
CA VAL A 70 11.11 23.23 -6.85
C VAL A 70 11.53 23.86 -8.17
N THR A 71 11.00 25.05 -8.48
CA THR A 71 11.59 25.89 -9.52
C THR A 71 12.95 26.37 -9.01
N ARG A 72 14.03 25.75 -9.48
CA ARG A 72 15.35 26.35 -9.39
C ARG A 72 15.35 27.58 -10.30
N ALA A 73 15.68 28.73 -9.72
CA ALA A 73 15.98 29.95 -10.46
C ALA A 73 17.30 29.81 -11.22
#